data_AF-A0A9E1N1P6-F1
#
_entry.id   AF-A0A9E1N1P6-F1
#
_cell.length_a   1.000
_cell.length_b   1.000
_cell.length_c   1.000
_cell.angle_alpha   90.00
_cell.angle_beta   90.00
_cell.angle_gamma   90.00
#
_symmetry.space_group_name_H-M   'P 1'
#
loop_
_entity.id
_entity.type
_entity.pdbx_description
1 polymer ?
#
loop_
_entity_poly.entity_id
_entity_poly.type
_entity_poly.pdbx_seq_one_letter_code
_entity_poly.pdbx_strand_id
1 'polypeptide(L)' 'ALSEETEDDYTPPGDILQVKSYFIDDAFVARARRFGLKIHVWTVNDEVEMEQLIDAGVDGLITDDPGLLSAVLQH' A
#
# COMPACT_ATOMS: atom_id res chain seq x y z
N ALA A 1 -17.11 19.80 -25.34
CA ALA A 1 -17.31 19.54 -23.92
C ALA A 1 -16.30 18.47 -23.54
N LEU A 2 -15.35 18.78 -22.65
CA LEU A 2 -14.52 17.75 -22.04
C LEU A 2 -15.48 16.94 -21.16
N SER A 3 -15.62 15.64 -21.44
CA SER A 3 -16.35 14.76 -20.55
C SER A 3 -15.67 14.82 -19.19
N GLU A 4 -16.43 15.14 -18.13
CA GLU A 4 -15.95 14.99 -16.77
C GLU A 4 -15.65 13.50 -16.59
N GLU A 5 -14.36 13.11 -16.63
CA GLU A 5 -13.96 11.76 -16.23
C GLU A 5 -14.36 11.63 -14.76
N THR A 6 -15.47 10.92 -14.53
CA THR A 6 -15.85 10.57 -13.18
C THR A 6 -14.88 9.51 -12.69
N GLU A 7 -14.63 9.50 -11.39
CA GLU A 7 -13.76 8.50 -10.75
C GLU A 7 -14.20 7.06 -11.08
N ASP A 8 -15.46 6.86 -11.45
CA ASP A 8 -16.06 5.57 -11.80
C ASP A 8 -15.71 5.09 -13.21
N ASP A 9 -15.29 5.98 -14.11
CA ASP A 9 -14.84 5.65 -15.46
C ASP A 9 -13.32 5.46 -15.54
N TYR A 10 -12.60 5.71 -14.44
CA TYR A 10 -11.15 5.57 -14.38
C TYR A 10 -10.73 4.11 -14.16
N THR A 11 -9.90 3.59 -15.07
CA THR A 11 -9.20 2.32 -14.88
C THR A 11 -7.71 2.60 -14.70
N PRO A 12 -7.12 2.25 -13.53
CA PRO A 12 -5.69 2.38 -13.35
C PRO A 12 -4.91 1.57 -14.40
N PRO A 13 -3.82 2.09 -14.95
CA PRO A 13 -3.04 1.41 -15.98
C PRO A 13 -2.20 0.23 -15.45
N GLY A 14 -2.27 -0.08 -14.16
CA GLY A 14 -1.52 -1.16 -13.54
C GLY A 14 -2.20 -1.67 -12.27
N ASP A 15 -1.71 -2.80 -11.78
CA ASP A 15 -2.37 -3.56 -10.71
C ASP A 15 -1.85 -3.21 -9.29
N ILE A 16 -0.74 -2.48 -9.20
CA ILE A 16 -0.01 -2.24 -7.94
C ILE A 16 0.36 -0.76 -7.81
N LEU A 17 0.04 -0.17 -6.66
CA LEU A 17 0.55 1.11 -6.21
C LEU A 17 1.80 0.89 -5.36
N GLN A 18 2.92 1.48 -5.77
CA GLN A 18 4.14 1.50 -4.96
C GLN A 18 4.36 2.89 -4.36
N VAL A 19 4.12 3.02 -3.06
CA VAL A 19 4.09 4.32 -2.37
C VAL A 19 4.98 4.35 -1.13
N LYS A 20 5.26 5.55 -0.63
CA LYS A 20 5.87 5.76 0.69
C LYS A 20 4.84 5.52 1.80
N SER A 21 5.30 5.11 2.99
CA SER A 21 4.46 4.77 4.13
C SER A 21 3.54 5.90 4.61
N TYR A 22 3.98 7.16 4.52
CA TYR A 22 3.17 8.30 4.95
C TYR A 22 1.88 8.54 4.13
N PHE A 23 1.70 7.85 3.00
CA PHE A 23 0.43 7.87 2.26
C PHE A 23 -0.62 6.90 2.82
N ILE A 24 -0.21 6.01 3.72
CA ILE A 24 -1.06 4.93 4.20
C ILE A 24 -1.93 5.45 5.34
N ASP A 25 -3.22 5.56 5.05
CA ASP A 25 -4.30 5.68 6.00
C ASP A 25 -5.51 4.87 5.52
N ASP A 26 -6.53 4.75 6.36
CA ASP A 26 -7.74 3.97 6.06
C ASP A 26 -8.43 4.42 4.76
N ALA A 27 -8.43 5.74 4.48
CA ALA A 27 -9.08 6.29 3.31
C ALA A 27 -8.33 5.95 2.02
N PHE A 28 -7.00 6.01 2.05
CA PHE A 28 -6.13 5.61 0.96
C PHE A 28 -6.30 4.12 0.66
N VAL A 29 -6.25 3.26 1.69
CA VAL A 29 -6.41 1.81 1.54
C VAL A 29 -7.78 1.47 0.96
N ALA A 30 -8.85 2.07 1.49
CA ALA A 30 -10.20 1.84 0.98
C ALA A 30 -10.34 2.24 -0.50
N ARG A 31 -9.74 3.37 -0.89
CA ARG A 31 -9.76 3.85 -2.28
C ARG A 31 -8.98 2.94 -3.22
N ALA A 32 -7.77 2.51 -2.83
CA ALA A 32 -6.99 1.58 -3.63
C ALA A 32 -7.74 0.25 -3.85
N ARG A 33 -8.35 -0.29 -2.79
CA ARG A 33 -9.15 -1.51 -2.86
C ARG A 33 -10.38 -1.37 -3.76
N ARG A 34 -11.03 -0.20 -3.80
CA ARG A 34 -12.15 0.08 -4.71
C ARG A 34 -11.76 -0.11 -6.18
N PHE A 35 -10.53 0.21 -6.53
CA PHE A 35 -9.98 0.02 -7.86
C PHE A 35 -9.33 -1.35 -8.09
N GLY A 36 -9.39 -2.26 -7.11
CA GLY A 36 -8.74 -3.58 -7.19
C GLY A 36 -7.21 -3.52 -7.15
N LEU A 37 -6.64 -2.40 -6.68
CA LEU A 37 -5.20 -2.20 -6.63
C LEU A 37 -4.60 -2.84 -5.39
N LYS A 38 -3.43 -3.48 -5.57
CA LYS A 38 -2.55 -3.87 -4.47
C LYS A 38 -1.71 -2.69 -4.01
N ILE A 39 -1.38 -2.65 -2.72
CA ILE A 39 -0.56 -1.60 -2.13
C ILE A 39 0.78 -2.18 -1.68
N HIS A 40 1.87 -1.73 -2.28
CA HIS A 40 3.23 -2.03 -1.84
C HIS A 40 3.88 -0.77 -1.26
N VAL A 41 4.51 -0.90 -0.10
CA VAL A 41 5.15 0.22 0.59
C VAL A 41 6.67 0.06 0.56
N TRP A 42 7.37 1.15 0.26
CA TRP A 42 8.84 1.20 0.27
C TRP A 42 9.33 2.49 0.95
N THR A 43 10.53 2.59 1.52
CA THR A 43 11.33 1.49 2.08
C THR A 43 11.09 1.56 3.57
N VAL A 44 10.73 0.45 4.21
CA VAL A 44 10.34 0.40 5.62
C VAL A 44 11.39 -0.40 6.37
N ASN A 45 12.04 0.23 7.35
CA ASN A 45 13.19 -0.34 8.07
C ASN A 45 13.01 -0.29 9.59
N ASP A 46 11.80 0.01 10.07
CA ASP A 46 11.45 0.08 11.48
C ASP A 46 10.40 -1.00 11.81
N GLU A 47 10.61 -1.71 12.92
CA GLU A 47 9.77 -2.83 13.35
C GLU A 47 8.31 -2.40 13.61
N VAL A 48 8.13 -1.28 14.31
CA VAL A 48 6.79 -0.78 14.67
C VAL A 48 6.06 -0.29 13.42
N GLU A 49 6.75 0.37 12.50
CA GLU A 49 6.18 0.76 11.22
C GLU A 49 5.80 -0.46 10.37
N MET A 50 6.61 -1.53 10.37
CA MET A 50 6.27 -2.78 9.68
C MET A 50 4.96 -3.38 10.24
N GLU A 51 4.84 -3.53 11.56
CA GLU A 51 3.64 -4.04 12.22
C GLU A 51 2.40 -3.20 11.85
N GLN A 52 2.50 -1.88 11.96
CA GLN A 52 1.40 -0.96 11.64
C GLN A 52 0.94 -1.07 10.18
N LEU A 53 1.87 -1.17 9.24
CA LEU A 53 1.54 -1.28 7.82
C LEU A 53 0.93 -2.66 7.49
N ILE A 54 1.42 -3.73 8.13
CA ILE A 54 0.85 -5.08 8.02
C ILE A 54 -0.59 -5.08 8.54
N ASP A 55 -0.82 -4.48 9.71
CA ASP A 55 -2.16 -4.37 10.30
C ASP A 55 -3.10 -3.49 9.47
N ALA A 56 -2.57 -2.44 8.84
CA ALA A 56 -3.31 -1.61 7.86
C ALA A 56 -3.67 -2.39 6.58
N GLY A 57 -3.12 -3.59 6.40
CA GLY A 57 -3.47 -4.51 5.33
C GLY A 57 -2.87 -4.12 3.97
N VAL A 58 -1.62 -3.64 3.97
CA VAL A 58 -0.82 -3.50 2.73
C VAL A 58 -0.48 -4.88 2.17
N ASP A 59 -0.38 -4.99 0.85
CA ASP A 59 -0.12 -6.26 0.16
C ASP A 59 1.37 -6.60 0.06
N GLY A 60 2.24 -5.61 0.22
CA GLY A 60 3.68 -5.80 0.13
C GLY A 60 4.48 -4.73 0.89
N LEU A 61 5.61 -5.16 1.44
CA LEU A 61 6.54 -4.30 2.15
C LEU A 61 7.94 -4.52 1.58
N ILE A 62 8.61 -3.42 1.23
CA ILE A 62 9.97 -3.38 0.70
C ILE A 62 10.87 -2.80 1.79
N THR A 63 11.92 -3.55 2.16
CA THR A 63 12.83 -3.23 3.26
C THR A 63 14.28 -3.49 2.84
N ASP A 64 15.20 -2.76 3.46
CA ASP A 64 16.63 -3.06 3.39
C ASP A 64 17.04 -4.14 4.42
N ASP A 65 16.18 -4.43 5.41
CA ASP A 65 16.40 -5.45 6.44
C ASP A 65 15.36 -6.59 6.34
N PRO A 66 15.55 -7.55 5.41
CA PRO A 66 14.65 -8.70 5.28
C PRO A 66 14.67 -9.61 6.51
N GLY A 67 15.71 -9.56 7.35
CA GLY A 67 15.78 -10.33 8.59
C GLY A 67 14.79 -9.82 9.62
N LEU A 68 14.75 -8.50 9.81
CA LEU A 68 13.76 -7.84 10.68
C LEU A 68 12.34 -8.11 10.22
N LEU A 69 12.03 -7.91 8.93
CA LEU A 69 10.70 -8.21 8.39
C LEU A 69 10.32 -9.68 8.58
N SER A 70 11.27 -10.60 8.40
CA SER A 70 11.02 -12.03 8.61
C SER A 70 10.72 -12.35 10.07
N ALA A 71 11.32 -11.65 11.03
CA ALA A 71 10.99 -11.79 12.44
C ALA A 71 9.57 -11.29 12.73
N VAL A 72 9.21 -10.09 12.26
CA VAL A 72 7.86 -9.51 12.41
C VAL A 72 6.77 -10.44 11.87
N LEU A 73 6.99 -11.06 10.70
CA LEU A 73 6.00 -11.97 10.09
C LEU A 73 5.85 -13.33 10.77
N GLN A 74 6.78 -13.71 11.66
CA GLN A 74 6.78 -15.01 12.36
C GLN A 74 6.21 -14.94 13.77
N HIS A 75 5.89 -13.74 14.25
CA HIS A 75 5.19 -13.53 15.52
C HIS A 75 3.70 -13.89 15.39
#